data_AF-A0A7X7C491-F1
#
_entry.id   AF-A0A7X7C491-F1
#
_cell.length_a   1.000
_cell.length_b   1.000
_cell.length_c   1.000
_cell.angle_alpha   90.00
_cell.angle_beta   90.00
_cell.angle_gamma   90.00
#
_symmetry.space_group_name_H-M   'P 1'
#
loop_
_entity.id
_entity.type
_entity.pdbx_description
1 polymer ?
#
loop_
_entity_poly.entity_id
_entity_poly.type
_entity_poly.pdbx_seq_one_letter_code
_entity_poly.pdbx_strand_id
1 'polypeptide(L)'
;MSYNNYVNAAYDEEKWDRKDYLGDYSTKYSNPINANVNNGNLNLYIITTSSSASASELLTFCLKPFMQVEQIGEKTSGKYTASWTIHAYSNLNNRAQPIYVESSISNADKSNLKNWAMQPIVGRYTDKDNKDFIATNGLIPNHSISETNVNERNTAIWKPIGDTDDYLFAKAISLITGKPYTVSQTRSTLNIQLEDAELYSTMESIYREGVIIDNPKMLPLLIKK
;
A
#
# COMPACT_ATOMS: atom_id res chain seq x y z
N MET A 1 5.03 3.71 -12.06
CA MET A 1 4.97 2.29 -11.63
C MET A 1 5.72 1.43 -12.64
N SER A 2 6.38 0.33 -12.23
CA SER A 2 7.00 -0.61 -13.18
C SER A 2 6.05 -1.78 -13.41
N TYR A 3 5.40 -1.83 -14.57
CA TYR A 3 4.52 -2.95 -14.94
C TYR A 3 5.32 -4.16 -15.42
N ASN A 4 4.66 -5.32 -15.49
CA ASN A 4 5.22 -6.53 -16.10
C ASN A 4 5.32 -6.39 -17.65
N ASN A 5 6.01 -7.33 -18.29
CA ASN A 5 6.26 -7.27 -19.73
C ASN A 5 4.99 -7.30 -20.58
N TYR A 6 3.94 -8.03 -20.16
CA TYR A 6 2.69 -8.11 -20.90
C TYR A 6 1.95 -6.77 -20.92
N VAL A 7 1.85 -6.12 -19.76
CA VAL A 7 1.20 -4.81 -19.64
C VAL A 7 2.02 -3.75 -20.37
N ASN A 8 3.35 -3.76 -20.24
CA ASN A 8 4.19 -2.83 -20.97
C ASN A 8 4.05 -2.97 -22.50
N ALA A 9 4.01 -4.19 -23.03
CA ALA A 9 3.80 -4.42 -24.46
C ALA A 9 2.47 -3.84 -24.96
N ALA A 10 1.39 -4.00 -24.19
CA ALA A 10 0.09 -3.42 -24.54
C ALA A 10 0.12 -1.89 -24.56
N TYR A 11 0.77 -1.24 -23.59
CA TYR A 11 0.95 0.22 -23.59
C TYR A 11 1.71 0.71 -24.83
N ASP A 12 2.74 -0.03 -25.27
CA ASP A 12 3.53 0.33 -26.45
C ASP A 12 2.74 0.14 -27.75
N GLU A 13 2.01 -0.96 -27.88
CA GLU A 13 1.15 -1.25 -29.04
C GLU A 13 0.07 -0.18 -29.22
N GLU A 14 -0.62 0.18 -28.13
CA GLU A 14 -1.69 1.17 -28.12
C GLU A 14 -1.19 2.62 -28.06
N LYS A 15 0.14 2.82 -27.93
CA LYS A 15 0.79 4.13 -27.77
C LYS A 15 0.24 4.94 -26.58
N TRP A 16 -0.12 4.26 -25.50
CA TRP A 16 -0.57 4.90 -24.27
C TRP A 16 0.61 5.51 -23.51
N ASP A 17 0.43 6.74 -23.06
CA ASP A 17 1.41 7.33 -22.16
C ASP A 17 1.35 6.65 -20.78
N ARG A 18 2.50 6.63 -20.10
CA ARG A 18 2.65 6.04 -18.76
C ARG A 18 2.69 7.11 -17.68
N LYS A 19 2.12 8.29 -17.95
CA LYS A 19 2.08 9.39 -16.98
C LYS A 19 0.89 9.18 -16.07
N ASP A 20 1.17 9.26 -14.78
CA ASP A 20 0.13 9.32 -13.77
C ASP A 20 -0.31 10.78 -13.60
N TYR A 21 -1.60 11.04 -13.72
CA TYR A 21 -2.20 12.34 -13.43
C TYR A 21 -2.84 12.26 -12.05
N LEU A 22 -2.43 13.12 -11.11
CA LEU A 22 -2.92 13.12 -9.71
C LEU A 22 -4.37 13.63 -9.56
N GLY A 23 -5.14 13.69 -10.65
CA GLY A 23 -6.53 14.13 -10.68
C GLY A 23 -6.90 14.86 -11.97
N ASP A 24 -8.20 15.13 -12.11
CA ASP A 24 -8.73 16.06 -13.10
C ASP A 24 -8.84 17.45 -12.45
N TYR A 25 -8.15 18.44 -13.02
CA TYR A 25 -8.06 19.78 -12.45
C TYR A 25 -8.96 20.74 -13.22
N SER A 26 -9.70 21.57 -12.49
CA SER A 26 -10.66 22.52 -13.06
C SER A 26 -10.65 23.84 -12.29
N THR A 27 -11.47 24.81 -12.71
CA THR A 27 -11.69 26.05 -11.96
C THR A 27 -12.28 25.80 -10.56
N LYS A 28 -12.97 24.67 -10.35
CA LYS A 28 -13.50 24.25 -9.05
C LYS A 28 -12.45 23.54 -8.19
N TYR A 29 -11.52 22.81 -8.81
CA TYR A 29 -10.46 22.06 -8.15
C TYR A 29 -9.11 22.42 -8.78
N SER A 30 -8.48 23.45 -8.23
CA SER A 30 -7.16 23.91 -8.69
C SER A 30 -6.11 22.82 -8.56
N ASN A 31 -5.14 22.84 -9.47
CA ASN A 31 -4.00 21.93 -9.40
C ASN A 31 -3.24 22.13 -8.07
N PRO A 32 -3.13 21.10 -7.21
CA PRO A 32 -2.51 21.21 -5.90
C PRO A 32 -1.00 21.52 -5.97
N ILE A 33 -0.36 21.34 -7.13
CA ILE A 33 1.04 21.74 -7.33
C ILE A 33 1.25 23.24 -7.09
N ASN A 34 0.21 24.05 -7.34
CA ASN A 34 0.26 25.50 -7.12
C ASN A 34 0.03 25.90 -5.66
N ALA A 35 -0.42 24.98 -4.80
CA ALA A 35 -0.54 25.23 -3.37
C ALA A 35 0.83 25.28 -2.67
N ASN A 36 1.87 24.76 -3.33
CA ASN A 36 3.27 24.73 -2.93
C ASN A 36 3.50 24.73 -1.40
N VAL A 37 3.15 23.61 -0.77
CA VAL A 37 3.37 23.39 0.68
C VAL A 37 4.84 23.22 1.05
N ASN A 38 5.74 23.05 0.07
CA ASN A 38 7.15 22.79 0.29
C ASN A 38 8.01 23.90 -0.32
N ASN A 39 8.47 24.84 0.52
CA ASN A 39 9.41 25.89 0.13
C ASN A 39 10.88 25.41 0.04
N GLY A 40 11.10 24.10 -0.17
CA GLY A 40 12.43 23.48 -0.29
C GLY A 40 13.07 23.00 1.02
N ASN A 41 12.50 23.36 2.17
CA ASN A 41 13.04 23.03 3.50
C ASN A 41 12.07 22.21 4.37
N LEU A 42 10.99 21.66 3.79
CA LEU A 42 10.03 20.87 4.56
C LEU A 42 10.62 19.46 4.82
N ASN A 43 10.86 19.14 6.09
CA ASN A 43 11.10 17.78 6.53
C ASN A 43 9.76 17.10 6.80
N LEU A 44 9.46 16.02 6.07
CA LEU A 44 8.24 15.25 6.28
C LEU A 44 8.49 14.13 7.28
N TYR A 45 7.71 14.11 8.35
CA TYR A 45 7.73 13.04 9.35
C TYR A 45 6.55 12.10 9.10
N ILE A 46 6.83 10.82 8.87
CA ILE A 46 5.80 9.80 8.60
C ILE A 46 5.83 8.78 9.72
N ILE A 47 4.71 8.62 10.42
CA ILE A 47 4.52 7.59 11.43
C ILE A 47 4.05 6.30 10.72
N THR A 48 4.74 5.20 10.98
CA THR A 48 4.41 3.87 10.43
C THR A 48 4.46 2.80 11.50
N THR A 49 3.65 1.77 11.33
CA THR A 49 3.65 0.55 12.15
C THR A 49 3.92 -0.67 11.28
N SER A 50 4.08 -1.85 11.90
CA SER A 50 4.14 -3.14 11.20
C SER A 50 2.94 -3.41 10.27
N SER A 51 1.79 -2.78 10.54
CA SER A 51 0.58 -2.88 9.71
C SER A 51 0.54 -1.91 8.53
N SER A 52 1.49 -0.98 8.41
CA SER A 52 1.58 -0.08 7.25
C SER A 52 2.00 -0.86 6.01
N ALA A 53 1.21 -0.81 4.94
CA ALA A 53 1.40 -1.64 3.75
C ALA A 53 0.93 -0.95 2.46
N SER A 54 1.49 -1.36 1.32
CA SER A 54 1.00 -0.96 -0.02
C SER A 54 1.16 0.54 -0.29
N ALA A 55 0.07 1.28 -0.53
CA ALA A 55 0.11 2.68 -0.93
C ALA A 55 0.85 3.59 0.08
N SER A 56 0.79 3.28 1.39
CA SER A 56 1.52 4.03 2.40
C SER A 56 3.04 3.82 2.30
N GLU A 57 3.48 2.61 1.94
CA GLU A 57 4.89 2.30 1.71
C GLU A 57 5.37 2.95 0.41
N LEU A 58 4.55 2.86 -0.66
CA LEU A 58 4.82 3.56 -1.92
C LEU A 58 5.04 5.06 -1.69
N LEU A 59 4.12 5.72 -0.97
CA LEU A 59 4.22 7.14 -0.67
C LEU A 59 5.51 7.46 0.12
N THR A 60 5.75 6.74 1.21
CA THR A 60 6.91 6.95 2.09
C THR A 60 8.23 6.74 1.34
N PHE A 61 8.29 5.73 0.47
CA PHE A 61 9.48 5.37 -0.28
C PHE A 61 9.73 6.32 -1.46
N CYS A 62 8.72 6.57 -2.29
CA CYS A 62 8.88 7.35 -3.53
C CYS A 62 9.03 8.85 -3.30
N LEU A 63 8.71 9.38 -2.11
CA LEU A 63 8.98 10.77 -1.75
C LEU A 63 10.46 11.06 -1.42
N LYS A 64 11.21 10.06 -0.94
CA LYS A 64 12.60 10.22 -0.48
C LYS A 64 13.54 10.88 -1.51
N PRO A 65 13.44 10.60 -2.83
CA PRO A 65 14.30 11.26 -3.81
C PRO A 65 13.96 12.73 -4.10
N PHE A 66 12.83 13.24 -3.57
CA PHE A 66 12.34 14.59 -3.84
C PHE A 66 12.35 15.49 -2.60
N MET A 67 12.38 14.91 -1.39
CA MET A 67 12.38 15.66 -0.13
C MET A 67 12.93 14.81 1.02
N GLN A 68 13.26 15.47 2.14
CA GLN A 68 13.61 14.78 3.37
C GLN A 68 12.37 14.10 3.96
N VAL A 69 12.46 12.78 4.17
CA VAL A 69 11.42 11.97 4.80
C VAL A 69 12.02 11.22 5.97
N GLU A 70 11.51 11.49 7.17
CA GLU A 70 11.87 10.82 8.42
C GLU A 70 10.76 9.87 8.86
N GLN A 71 11.02 8.56 8.77
CA GLN A 71 10.08 7.53 9.20
C GLN A 71 10.23 7.25 10.70
N ILE A 72 9.13 7.27 11.43
CA ILE A 72 9.04 7.04 12.88
C ILE A 72 8.18 5.81 13.15
N GLY A 73 8.57 4.99 14.13
CA GLY A 73 7.80 3.84 14.57
C GLY A 73 8.45 2.54 14.12
N GLU A 74 7.70 1.65 13.47
CA GLU A 74 8.19 0.31 13.16
C GLU A 74 8.50 0.11 11.69
N LYS A 75 9.17 -1.01 11.40
CA LYS A 75 9.33 -1.51 10.04
C LYS A 75 7.96 -1.85 9.45
N THR A 76 7.71 -1.44 8.22
CA THR A 76 6.43 -1.70 7.52
C THR A 76 6.31 -3.14 6.99
N SER A 77 5.13 -3.51 6.47
CA SER A 77 4.78 -4.87 6.07
C SER A 77 5.59 -5.43 4.89
N GLY A 78 6.01 -4.59 3.94
CA GLY A 78 6.78 -5.00 2.77
C GLY A 78 5.95 -5.29 1.51
N LYS A 79 4.75 -4.72 1.36
CA LYS A 79 3.90 -4.94 0.19
C LYS A 79 4.24 -3.95 -0.93
N TYR A 80 5.18 -4.33 -1.79
CA TYR A 80 5.70 -3.50 -2.89
C TYR A 80 5.04 -3.75 -4.26
N THR A 81 3.95 -4.51 -4.32
CA THR A 81 3.33 -4.96 -5.56
C THR A 81 1.93 -4.38 -5.74
N ALA A 82 1.53 -4.22 -7.01
CA ALA A 82 0.19 -3.83 -7.42
C ALA A 82 -0.49 -4.96 -8.16
N SER A 83 -1.79 -5.14 -7.90
CA SER A 83 -2.65 -6.10 -8.60
C SER A 83 -3.76 -5.38 -9.35
N TRP A 84 -4.28 -6.04 -10.37
CA TRP A 84 -5.57 -5.70 -10.96
C TRP A 84 -6.58 -6.79 -10.63
N THR A 85 -7.80 -6.40 -10.29
CA THR A 85 -8.89 -7.37 -10.18
C THR A 85 -9.36 -7.74 -11.57
N ILE A 86 -9.30 -9.03 -11.88
CA ILE A 86 -9.75 -9.59 -13.14
C ILE A 86 -10.96 -10.48 -12.86
N HIS A 87 -12.01 -10.31 -13.64
CA HIS A 87 -13.18 -11.17 -13.59
C HIS A 87 -13.41 -11.78 -14.97
N ALA A 88 -14.08 -12.93 -15.03
CA ALA A 88 -14.27 -13.62 -16.31
C ALA A 88 -15.05 -12.76 -17.32
N TYR A 89 -16.14 -12.10 -16.91
CA TYR A 89 -17.04 -11.41 -17.83
C TYR A 89 -17.68 -10.11 -17.33
N SER A 90 -17.46 -9.73 -16.07
CA SER A 90 -18.16 -8.60 -15.43
C SER A 90 -17.12 -7.57 -15.03
N ASN A 91 -17.43 -6.29 -15.22
CA ASN A 91 -16.56 -5.22 -14.75
C ASN A 91 -16.81 -4.84 -13.28
N LEU A 92 -17.74 -5.52 -12.59
CA LEU A 92 -18.12 -5.28 -11.19
C LEU A 92 -18.31 -3.79 -10.85
N ASN A 93 -19.04 -3.04 -11.68
CA ASN A 93 -19.21 -1.59 -11.57
C ASN A 93 -17.87 -0.84 -11.65
N ASN A 94 -17.07 -1.13 -12.68
CA ASN A 94 -15.73 -0.57 -12.92
C ASN A 94 -14.68 -0.92 -11.85
N ARG A 95 -14.87 -2.01 -11.11
CA ARG A 95 -13.93 -2.51 -10.09
C ARG A 95 -13.09 -3.69 -10.57
N ALA A 96 -13.40 -4.26 -11.73
CA ALA A 96 -12.67 -5.37 -12.32
C ALA A 96 -12.53 -5.21 -13.83
N GLN A 97 -11.48 -5.83 -14.38
CA GLN A 97 -11.25 -5.95 -15.81
C GLN A 97 -11.85 -7.28 -16.30
N PRO A 98 -12.88 -7.27 -17.17
CA PRO A 98 -13.42 -8.50 -17.75
C PRO A 98 -12.46 -9.07 -18.80
N ILE A 99 -12.23 -10.40 -18.80
CA ILE A 99 -11.41 -11.07 -19.83
C ILE A 99 -12.23 -11.33 -21.09
N TYR A 100 -13.47 -11.80 -20.92
CA TYR A 100 -14.37 -12.16 -22.00
C TYR A 100 -15.48 -11.12 -22.14
N VAL A 101 -15.96 -10.95 -23.38
CA VAL A 101 -17.19 -10.21 -23.62
C VAL A 101 -18.33 -10.98 -22.96
N GLU A 102 -19.16 -10.31 -22.18
CA GLU A 102 -20.21 -10.99 -21.42
C GLU A 102 -21.21 -11.78 -22.29
N SER A 103 -21.43 -11.37 -23.54
CA SER A 103 -22.27 -12.09 -24.49
C SER A 103 -21.60 -13.34 -25.08
N SER A 104 -20.28 -13.51 -24.96
CA SER A 104 -19.54 -14.64 -25.55
C SER A 104 -19.34 -15.81 -24.59
N ILE A 105 -19.79 -15.71 -23.34
CA ILE A 105 -19.62 -16.75 -22.31
C ILE A 105 -20.95 -17.46 -22.04
N SER A 106 -20.92 -18.79 -21.85
CA SER A 106 -22.12 -19.60 -21.64
C SER A 106 -22.79 -19.30 -20.29
N ASN A 107 -24.10 -19.51 -20.19
CA ASN A 107 -24.82 -19.35 -18.91
C ASN A 107 -24.29 -20.27 -17.81
N ALA A 108 -23.83 -21.48 -18.17
CA ALA A 108 -23.22 -22.41 -17.23
C ALA A 108 -21.91 -21.85 -16.66
N ASP A 109 -21.02 -21.34 -17.51
CA ASP A 109 -19.76 -20.73 -17.08
C ASP A 109 -19.99 -19.45 -16.28
N LYS A 110 -20.97 -18.62 -16.66
CA LYS A 110 -21.37 -17.45 -15.85
C LYS A 110 -21.78 -17.85 -14.45
N SER A 111 -22.60 -18.89 -14.32
CA SER A 111 -23.05 -19.39 -13.03
C SER A 111 -21.90 -19.92 -12.17
N ASN A 112 -20.94 -20.62 -12.79
CA ASN A 112 -19.77 -21.18 -12.09
C ASN A 112 -18.76 -20.11 -11.68
N LEU A 113 -18.58 -19.06 -12.50
CA LEU A 113 -17.54 -18.05 -12.32
C LEU A 113 -18.04 -16.74 -11.66
N LYS A 114 -19.35 -16.58 -11.44
CA LYS A 114 -19.95 -15.33 -10.90
C LYS A 114 -19.33 -14.83 -9.59
N ASN A 115 -18.80 -15.74 -8.77
CA ASN A 115 -18.23 -15.43 -7.46
C ASN A 115 -16.70 -15.51 -7.46
N TRP A 116 -16.07 -15.67 -8.62
CA TRP A 116 -14.63 -15.82 -8.75
C TRP A 116 -14.00 -14.60 -9.42
N ALA A 117 -12.93 -14.10 -8.82
CA ALA A 117 -12.07 -13.09 -9.41
C ALA A 117 -10.60 -13.47 -9.17
N MET A 118 -9.72 -12.94 -10.01
CA MET A 118 -8.27 -13.13 -9.90
C MET A 118 -7.61 -11.79 -9.57
N GLN A 119 -6.56 -11.81 -8.75
CA GLN A 119 -5.73 -10.64 -8.46
C GLN A 119 -4.26 -10.90 -8.83
N PRO A 120 -3.92 -11.00 -10.13
CA PRO A 120 -2.53 -11.15 -10.52
C PRO A 120 -1.72 -9.90 -10.14
N ILE A 121 -0.47 -10.12 -9.76
CA ILE A 121 0.50 -9.04 -9.63
C ILE A 121 0.87 -8.56 -11.03
N VAL A 122 0.59 -7.29 -11.31
CA VAL A 122 0.81 -6.67 -12.63
C VAL A 122 1.93 -5.63 -12.61
N GLY A 123 2.35 -5.19 -11.42
CA GLY A 123 3.39 -4.20 -11.29
C GLY A 123 4.08 -4.22 -9.94
N ARG A 124 5.21 -3.52 -9.90
CA ARG A 124 6.04 -3.25 -8.73
C ARG A 124 6.25 -1.75 -8.56
N TYR A 125 6.35 -1.34 -7.30
CA TYR A 125 6.74 0.01 -6.93
C TYR A 125 8.26 0.17 -7.02
N THR A 126 8.67 1.23 -7.70
CA THR A 126 10.05 1.74 -7.69
C THR A 126 10.01 3.25 -7.54
N ASP A 127 11.07 3.82 -6.98
CA ASP A 127 11.23 5.27 -6.94
C ASP A 127 11.66 5.83 -8.32
N LYS A 128 11.88 7.15 -8.41
CA LYS A 128 12.31 7.80 -9.66
C LYS A 128 13.65 7.30 -10.19
N ASP A 129 14.47 6.69 -9.33
CA ASP A 129 15.80 6.17 -9.64
C ASP A 129 15.77 4.65 -9.84
N ASN A 130 14.57 4.07 -10.00
CA ASN A 130 14.32 2.64 -10.17
C ASN A 130 14.77 1.77 -8.98
N LYS A 131 14.88 2.32 -7.77
CA LYS A 131 15.17 1.55 -6.56
C LYS A 131 13.91 0.91 -6.01
N ASP A 132 14.07 -0.16 -5.25
CA ASP A 132 13.01 -0.84 -4.51
C ASP A 132 13.45 -1.16 -3.07
N PHE A 133 12.54 -1.76 -2.28
CA PHE A 133 12.78 -2.18 -0.90
C PHE A 133 12.49 -3.68 -0.69
N ILE A 134 12.67 -4.49 -1.74
CA ILE A 134 12.41 -5.94 -1.67
C ILE A 134 13.37 -6.61 -0.69
N ALA A 135 14.65 -6.25 -0.74
CA ALA A 135 15.70 -6.85 0.09
C ALA A 135 15.43 -6.68 1.60
N THR A 136 14.75 -5.61 1.99
CA THR A 136 14.39 -5.36 3.38
C THR A 136 13.02 -5.91 3.74
N ASN A 137 12.18 -6.29 2.77
CA ASN A 137 10.80 -6.75 2.96
C ASN A 137 10.03 -5.82 3.92
N GLY A 138 9.99 -4.53 3.57
CA GLY A 138 9.45 -3.45 4.40
C GLY A 138 10.43 -2.28 4.54
N LEU A 139 9.91 -1.08 4.77
CA LEU A 139 10.66 0.14 4.98
C LEU A 139 11.18 0.20 6.41
N ILE A 140 12.49 0.40 6.55
CA ILE A 140 13.16 0.50 7.84
C ILE A 140 13.01 1.93 8.37
N PRO A 141 12.50 2.13 9.61
CA PRO A 141 12.30 3.45 10.18
C PRO A 141 13.65 4.14 10.47
N ASN A 142 13.70 5.45 10.23
CA ASN A 142 14.80 6.31 10.67
C ASN A 142 14.86 6.38 12.20
N HIS A 143 13.68 6.40 12.84
CA HIS A 143 13.51 6.49 14.27
C HIS A 143 12.63 5.35 14.77
N SER A 144 13.28 4.22 15.05
CA SER A 144 12.57 3.02 15.52
C SER A 144 11.93 3.22 16.89
N ILE A 145 10.63 2.95 16.99
CA ILE A 145 9.89 2.84 18.24
C ILE A 145 8.94 1.65 18.13
N SER A 146 9.18 0.62 18.92
CA SER A 146 8.34 -0.57 18.97
C SER A 146 7.08 -0.37 19.80
N GLU A 147 6.03 -1.09 19.43
CA GLU A 147 4.88 -1.29 20.31
C GLU A 147 5.25 -2.14 21.54
N THR A 148 4.65 -1.78 22.67
CA THR A 148 4.85 -2.39 23.99
C THR A 148 3.55 -2.29 24.80
N ASN A 149 3.49 -2.95 25.95
CA ASN A 149 2.36 -2.84 26.88
C ASN A 149 2.20 -1.46 27.53
N VAL A 150 3.21 -0.60 27.46
CA VAL A 150 3.18 0.73 28.09
C VAL A 150 2.86 1.86 27.11
N ASN A 151 2.76 1.57 25.81
CA ASN A 151 2.45 2.58 24.80
C ASN A 151 1.29 2.18 23.86
N GLU A 152 1.21 0.93 23.41
CA GLU A 152 0.25 0.53 22.35
C GLU A 152 -0.58 -0.71 22.70
N ARG A 153 0.00 -1.75 23.32
CA ARG A 153 -0.69 -3.03 23.57
C ARG A 153 -1.69 -2.99 24.73
N ASN A 154 -1.97 -1.82 25.28
CA ASN A 154 -2.97 -1.60 26.31
C ASN A 154 -3.89 -0.46 25.85
N THR A 155 -5.12 -0.78 25.47
CA THR A 155 -6.07 0.21 24.96
C THR A 155 -6.49 1.24 26.01
N ALA A 156 -6.33 0.94 27.31
CA ALA A 156 -6.68 1.87 28.39
C ALA A 156 -5.75 3.08 28.48
N ILE A 157 -4.57 3.04 27.85
CA ILE A 157 -3.59 4.14 27.83
C ILE A 157 -3.55 4.87 26.48
N TRP A 158 -4.35 4.43 25.51
CA TRP A 158 -4.42 5.06 24.20
C TRP A 158 -4.80 6.53 24.31
N LYS A 159 -4.19 7.32 23.45
CA LYS A 159 -4.46 8.75 23.34
C LYS A 159 -5.24 9.03 22.06
N PRO A 160 -6.11 10.04 22.05
CA PRO A 160 -6.70 10.52 20.80
C PRO A 160 -5.62 10.92 19.79
N ILE A 161 -5.90 10.74 18.50
CA ILE A 161 -5.00 11.18 17.44
C ILE A 161 -4.75 12.69 17.57
N GLY A 162 -3.48 13.08 17.62
CA GLY A 162 -3.04 14.47 17.77
C GLY A 162 -2.79 14.93 19.21
N ASP A 163 -3.05 14.07 20.20
CA ASP A 163 -2.65 14.31 21.59
C ASP A 163 -1.11 14.26 21.71
N THR A 164 -0.50 15.30 22.27
CA THR A 164 0.96 15.41 22.39
C THR A 164 1.59 14.39 23.36
N ASP A 165 0.78 13.71 24.16
CA ASP A 165 1.21 12.62 25.03
C ASP A 165 1.20 11.25 24.32
N ASP A 166 0.72 11.16 23.07
CA ASP A 166 0.88 9.97 22.24
C ASP A 166 2.37 9.72 21.94
N TYR A 167 2.82 8.47 22.05
CA TYR A 167 4.25 8.16 21.98
C TYR A 167 4.86 8.37 20.59
N LEU A 168 4.13 8.08 19.51
CA LEU A 168 4.64 8.29 18.14
C LEU A 168 4.58 9.77 17.78
N PHE A 169 3.50 10.45 18.14
CA PHE A 169 3.33 11.87 17.87
C PHE A 169 4.30 12.73 18.70
N ALA A 170 4.49 12.42 19.98
CA ALA A 170 5.49 13.07 20.82
C ALA A 170 6.90 12.94 20.22
N LYS A 171 7.21 11.80 19.57
CA LYS A 171 8.50 11.63 18.89
C LYS A 171 8.61 12.55 17.69
N ALA A 172 7.55 12.65 16.89
CA ALA A 172 7.50 13.59 15.78
C ALA A 172 7.69 15.03 16.27
N ILE A 173 6.96 15.46 17.30
CA ILE A 173 7.08 16.80 17.89
C ILE A 173 8.50 17.06 18.42
N SER A 174 9.11 16.08 19.10
CA SER A 174 10.50 16.18 19.56
C SER A 174 11.48 16.40 18.40
N LEU A 175 11.33 15.64 17.31
CA LEU A 175 12.19 15.79 16.12
C LEU A 175 11.96 17.13 15.40
N ILE A 176 10.71 17.58 15.30
CA ILE A 176 10.34 18.86 14.68
C ILE A 176 10.89 20.04 15.48
N THR A 177 10.78 20.01 16.80
CA THR A 177 11.06 21.16 17.67
C THR A 177 12.45 21.14 18.31
N GLY A 178 13.16 20.01 18.24
CA GLY A 178 14.41 19.79 18.96
C GLY A 178 14.24 19.66 20.48
N LYS A 179 13.00 19.69 21.00
CA LYS A 179 12.74 19.53 22.44
C LYS A 179 12.89 18.06 22.85
N PRO A 180 13.24 17.80 24.13
CA PRO A 180 13.36 16.44 24.64
C PRO A 180 12.08 15.63 24.39
N TYR A 181 12.26 14.36 24.05
CA TYR A 181 11.18 13.40 23.97
C TYR A 181 10.78 12.99 25.40
N THR A 182 9.61 13.44 25.86
CA THR A 182 9.20 13.39 27.27
C THR A 182 8.33 12.18 27.64
N VAL A 183 8.09 11.26 26.72
CA VAL A 183 7.32 10.04 27.02
C VAL A 183 8.26 8.98 27.59
N SER A 184 7.91 8.42 28.76
CA SER A 184 8.67 7.33 29.39
C SER A 184 8.74 6.11 28.46
N GLN A 185 9.88 5.92 27.78
CA GLN A 185 10.17 4.65 27.12
C GLN A 185 10.71 3.69 28.17
N THR A 186 9.90 2.74 28.63
CA THR A 186 10.50 1.54 29.20
C THR A 186 11.10 0.76 28.03
N ARG A 187 12.43 0.64 28.00
CA ARG A 187 13.12 -0.38 27.18
C ARG A 187 12.71 -1.75 27.70
N SER A 188 11.53 -2.21 27.31
CA SER A 188 11.06 -3.55 27.60
C SER A 188 11.14 -4.35 26.31
N THR A 189 12.17 -5.19 26.20
CA THR A 189 12.22 -6.26 25.20
C THR A 189 11.25 -7.35 25.67
N LEU A 190 9.96 -7.10 25.57
CA LEU A 190 8.94 -8.14 25.73
C LEU A 190 8.66 -8.72 24.35
N ASN A 191 9.38 -9.82 24.04
CA ASN A 191 9.02 -10.78 22.99
C ASN A 191 7.72 -11.50 23.41
N ILE A 192 6.61 -10.78 23.47
CA ILE A 192 5.30 -11.41 23.53
C ILE A 192 5.00 -11.86 22.10
N GLN A 193 5.07 -13.16 21.88
CA GLN A 193 4.49 -13.80 20.72
C GLN A 193 2.97 -13.68 20.89
N LEU A 194 2.36 -12.74 20.16
CA LEU A 194 0.90 -12.66 20.06
C LEU A 194 0.46 -13.81 19.17
N GLU A 195 -0.44 -14.65 19.68
CA GLU A 195 -1.14 -15.63 18.86
C GLU A 195 -2.37 -14.98 18.23
N ASP A 196 -2.69 -15.40 17.01
CA ASP A 196 -3.84 -14.87 16.27
C ASP A 196 -5.12 -15.19 17.06
N ALA A 197 -5.93 -14.16 17.33
CA ALA A 197 -7.16 -14.32 18.11
C ALA A 197 -8.26 -15.06 17.33
N GLU A 198 -8.06 -15.34 16.04
CA GLU A 198 -9.04 -15.95 15.12
C GLU A 198 -10.36 -15.17 15.02
N LEU A 199 -10.38 -13.91 15.49
CA LEU A 199 -11.53 -13.03 15.45
C LEU A 199 -11.40 -12.10 14.25
N TYR A 200 -11.85 -12.59 13.09
CA TYR A 200 -11.83 -11.82 11.86
C TYR A 200 -13.20 -11.26 11.53
N SER A 201 -13.22 -10.11 10.86
CA SER A 201 -14.45 -9.64 10.22
C SER A 201 -14.90 -10.63 9.14
N THR A 202 -16.20 -10.67 8.83
CA THR A 202 -16.73 -11.50 7.74
C THR A 202 -16.01 -11.23 6.41
N MET A 203 -15.62 -9.98 6.17
CA MET A 203 -14.87 -9.59 4.98
C MET A 203 -13.47 -10.21 4.94
N GLU A 204 -12.76 -10.20 6.07
CA GLU A 204 -11.42 -10.77 6.19
C GLU A 204 -11.45 -12.30 6.10
N SER A 205 -12.48 -12.96 6.64
CA SER A 205 -12.70 -14.39 6.47
C SER A 205 -12.83 -14.77 4.98
N ILE A 206 -13.56 -13.97 4.18
CA ILE A 206 -13.69 -14.21 2.73
C ILE A 206 -12.34 -14.07 2.01
N TYR A 207 -11.51 -13.10 2.40
CA TYR A 207 -10.17 -12.95 1.81
C TYR A 207 -9.24 -14.12 2.15
N ARG A 208 -9.43 -14.77 3.30
CA ARG A 208 -8.65 -15.94 3.75
C ARG A 208 -9.02 -17.24 3.02
N GLU A 209 -10.19 -17.33 2.39
CA GLU A 209 -10.54 -18.44 1.48
C GLU A 209 -9.80 -18.38 0.13
N GLY A 210 -9.01 -17.33 -0.10
CA GLY A 210 -8.20 -17.18 -1.32
C GLY A 210 -7.17 -18.30 -1.47
N VAL A 211 -7.17 -18.94 -2.63
CA VAL A 211 -6.16 -19.93 -3.01
C VAL A 211 -5.00 -19.22 -3.71
N ILE A 212 -3.77 -19.40 -3.22
CA ILE A 212 -2.56 -18.95 -3.92
C ILE A 212 -2.26 -19.97 -5.02
N ILE A 213 -2.36 -19.53 -6.28
CA ILE A 213 -1.95 -20.31 -7.44
C ILE A 213 -0.55 -19.85 -7.84
N ASP A 214 0.46 -20.64 -7.49
CA ASP A 214 1.85 -20.37 -7.85
C ASP A 214 2.27 -21.20 -9.08
N ASN A 215 3.06 -20.60 -9.97
CA ASN A 215 3.53 -21.17 -11.23
C ASN A 215 2.45 -21.90 -12.09
N PRO A 216 1.32 -21.24 -12.45
CA PRO A 216 0.30 -21.88 -13.26
C PRO A 216 0.81 -22.23 -14.66
N LYS A 217 0.38 -23.38 -15.20
CA LYS A 217 0.63 -23.72 -16.60
C LYS A 217 -0.09 -22.72 -17.51
N MET A 218 0.67 -21.94 -18.25
CA MET A 218 0.11 -20.93 -19.16
C MET A 218 -0.65 -21.60 -20.31
N LEU A 219 -1.84 -21.07 -20.60
CA LEU A 219 -2.58 -21.41 -21.81
C LEU A 219 -1.91 -20.76 -23.04
N PRO A 220 -2.05 -21.34 -24.24
CA PRO A 220 -1.58 -20.71 -25.47
C PRO A 220 -2.23 -19.33 -25.66
N LEU A 221 -1.49 -18.43 -26.32
CA LEU A 221 -1.96 -17.07 -26.62
C LEU A 221 -3.30 -17.13 -27.36
N LEU A 222 -4.28 -16.36 -26.86
CA LEU A 222 -5.53 -16.14 -27.58
C LEU A 222 -5.21 -15.31 -28.82
N ILE A 223 -5.22 -15.94 -30.00
CA ILE A 223 -5.09 -15.24 -31.27
C ILE A 223 -6.38 -14.45 -31.46
N LYS A 224 -6.30 -13.10 -31.35
CA LYS A 224 -7.38 -12.21 -31.78
C LYS A 224 -7.66 -12.52 -33.26
N LYS A 225 -8.86 -13.01 -33.56
CA LYS A 225 -9.39 -13.05 -34.93
C LYS A 225 -9.92 -11.68 -35.31
#